data_AF-D0LHH7-F1
#
_entry.id   AF-D0LHH7-F1
#
_cell.length_a   1.000
_cell.length_b   1.000
_cell.length_c   1.000
_cell.angle_alpha   90.00
_cell.angle_beta   90.00
_cell.angle_gamma   90.00
#
_symmetry.space_group_name_H-M   'P 1'
#
loop_
_entity.id
_entity.type
_entity.pdbx_description
1 polymer ?
#
loop_
_entity_poly.entity_id
_entity_poly.type
_entity_poly.pdbx_seq_one_letter_code
_entity_poly.pdbx_strand_id
1 'polypeptide(L)'
;MLAADIAFVDIDGAHWRNWYELLVPPALRGRARWALLFTDGPPPGPTVAGLLWDGGGASGPDGAQARPLELAAAGALYIPDGGDAALAEVARELGVDAVVVVDSGCAAPLYDEIATGMRTRDDIVAQGLWCLQACKRRDGRGVWSHPPMLGLAPPLGYEPLQRSFDLLMPDRSSFVVYVYEDDASDVYASLIARKSGGHFDLITTHLGLEDTLDGRALARHWQRDYGRLLALVRERYAPPSIAVFLQRQTFLRIATGPSDQFARELNAKHVIVDPMPAWMLGLLGGATMAAFAGRGAKVLARMLPSPARQAATGLAASAKTALRDSGTHPFARLGFDPVALWNDLRHLYRG
;
A
#
# COMPACT_ATOMS: atom_id res chain seq x y z
N MET A 1 1.31 -2.63 14.13
CA MET A 1 1.43 -3.18 12.75
C MET A 1 2.88 -3.52 12.39
N LEU A 2 3.86 -2.71 12.80
CA LEU A 2 5.30 -3.03 12.65
C LEU A 2 5.94 -3.08 14.03
N ALA A 3 6.85 -4.03 14.28
CA ALA A 3 7.61 -4.05 15.52
C ALA A 3 8.57 -2.85 15.59
N ALA A 4 8.91 -2.40 16.80
CA ALA A 4 9.98 -1.42 16.98
C ALA A 4 11.36 -1.99 16.59
N ASP A 5 11.52 -3.31 16.67
CA ASP A 5 12.72 -4.10 16.46
C ASP A 5 12.57 -5.08 15.28
N ILE A 6 11.87 -4.66 14.22
CA ILE A 6 11.59 -5.50 13.06
C ILE A 6 12.90 -6.03 12.42
N ALA A 7 12.98 -7.36 12.26
CA ALA A 7 14.13 -8.00 11.66
C ALA A 7 14.01 -7.98 10.13
N PHE A 8 14.92 -7.27 9.48
CA PHE A 8 15.13 -7.34 8.03
C PHE A 8 16.21 -8.39 7.74
N VAL A 9 15.82 -9.52 7.17
CA VAL A 9 16.72 -10.66 6.91
C VAL A 9 16.67 -11.01 5.43
N ASP A 10 17.83 -11.26 4.81
CA ASP A 10 17.93 -11.68 3.41
C ASP A 10 17.08 -10.80 2.48
N ILE A 11 17.35 -9.51 2.54
CA ILE A 11 16.68 -8.49 1.76
C ILE A 11 17.46 -8.21 0.49
N ASP A 12 16.84 -8.46 -0.66
CA ASP A 12 17.32 -7.93 -1.92
C ASP A 12 16.73 -6.53 -2.18
N GLY A 13 17.61 -5.54 -2.29
CA GLY A 13 17.24 -4.16 -2.59
C GLY A 13 16.54 -3.99 -3.95
N ALA A 14 16.79 -4.88 -4.92
CA ALA A 14 16.09 -4.86 -6.20
C ALA A 14 14.59 -5.12 -6.03
N HIS A 15 14.21 -6.09 -5.17
CA HIS A 15 12.81 -6.40 -4.90
C HIS A 15 12.07 -5.22 -4.24
N TRP A 16 12.74 -4.47 -3.35
CA TRP A 16 12.17 -3.27 -2.72
C TRP A 16 11.99 -2.13 -3.71
N ARG A 17 13.00 -1.87 -4.55
CA ARG A 17 12.90 -0.88 -5.62
C ARG A 17 11.73 -1.24 -6.56
N ASN A 18 11.61 -2.50 -6.93
CA ASN A 18 10.55 -2.97 -7.82
C ASN A 18 9.16 -2.88 -7.15
N TRP A 19 9.05 -3.11 -5.84
CA TRP A 19 7.82 -2.81 -5.09
C TRP A 19 7.44 -1.34 -5.13
N TYR A 20 8.43 -0.45 -4.96
CA TYR A 20 8.22 0.99 -5.11
C TYR A 20 7.72 1.33 -6.52
N GLU A 21 8.34 0.78 -7.56
CA GLU A 21 7.88 0.94 -8.95
C GLU A 21 6.43 0.48 -9.15
N LEU A 22 5.98 -0.59 -8.49
CA LEU A 22 4.60 -1.06 -8.60
C LEU A 22 3.60 -0.14 -7.89
N LEU A 23 3.93 0.27 -6.66
CA LEU A 23 3.02 1.00 -5.76
C LEU A 23 2.99 2.52 -6.03
N VAL A 24 3.89 3.02 -6.87
CA VAL A 24 3.89 4.40 -7.31
C VAL A 24 3.10 4.49 -8.62
N PRO A 25 2.12 5.40 -8.76
CA PRO A 25 1.40 5.63 -10.02
C PRO A 25 2.34 5.81 -11.22
N PRO A 26 2.00 5.30 -12.43
CA PRO A 26 2.85 5.43 -13.61
C PRO A 26 3.31 6.86 -13.93
N ALA A 27 2.43 7.85 -13.74
CA ALA A 27 2.75 9.26 -13.89
C ALA A 27 3.95 9.71 -13.02
N LEU A 28 4.17 9.02 -11.89
CA LEU A 28 5.25 9.27 -10.94
C LEU A 28 6.45 8.32 -11.14
N ARG A 29 6.42 7.34 -12.07
CA ARG A 29 7.47 6.30 -12.20
C ARG A 29 8.73 6.75 -12.95
N GLY A 30 8.70 7.90 -13.63
CA GLY A 30 9.79 8.39 -14.49
C GLY A 30 10.99 9.02 -13.77
N ARG A 31 11.10 8.85 -12.44
CA ARG A 31 11.64 9.76 -11.41
C ARG A 31 10.52 10.64 -10.85
N ALA A 32 9.83 10.15 -9.82
CA ALA A 32 8.89 10.94 -9.03
C ALA A 32 9.65 12.14 -8.46
N ARG A 33 9.64 13.25 -9.17
CA ARG A 33 10.23 14.47 -8.64
C ARG A 33 9.16 15.07 -7.76
N TRP A 34 9.50 15.26 -6.51
CA TRP A 34 8.67 15.99 -5.57
C TRP A 34 9.39 17.26 -5.17
N ALA A 35 8.62 18.28 -4.82
CA ALA A 35 9.13 19.48 -4.16
C ALA A 35 8.37 19.72 -2.84
N LEU A 36 9.12 20.09 -1.81
CA LEU A 36 8.61 20.60 -0.55
C LEU A 36 9.02 22.06 -0.45
N LEU A 37 8.04 22.96 -0.45
CA LEU A 37 8.24 24.39 -0.31
C LEU A 37 7.86 24.82 1.09
N PHE A 38 8.74 25.59 1.72
CA PHE A 38 8.44 26.34 2.92
C PHE A 38 8.14 27.76 2.53
N THR A 39 7.04 28.33 3.03
CA THR A 39 6.68 29.70 2.71
C THR A 39 6.58 30.59 3.94
N ASP A 40 7.09 31.81 3.83
CA ASP A 40 7.01 32.85 4.86
C ASP A 40 6.06 33.98 4.44
N GLY A 41 5.22 34.42 5.37
CA GLY A 41 4.48 35.68 5.30
C GLY A 41 2.97 35.54 5.04
N PRO A 42 2.14 36.46 5.58
CA PRO A 42 0.70 36.48 5.33
C PRO A 42 0.38 36.95 3.90
N PRO A 43 -0.85 36.71 3.41
CA PRO A 43 -1.35 37.27 2.15
C PRO A 43 -1.07 38.79 2.05
N PRO A 44 -0.72 39.32 0.86
CA PRO A 44 -1.16 38.85 -0.45
C PRO A 44 -0.13 37.99 -1.20
N GLY A 45 0.84 37.38 -0.54
CA GLY A 45 1.68 36.40 -1.22
C GLY A 45 2.72 35.74 -0.31
N PRO A 46 2.57 34.45 0.03
CA PRO A 46 3.63 33.70 0.70
C PRO A 46 4.92 33.75 -0.14
N THR A 47 6.02 34.16 0.46
CA THR A 47 7.36 34.09 -0.17
C THR A 47 7.98 32.73 0.08
N VAL A 48 8.63 32.12 -0.90
CA VAL A 48 9.31 30.83 -0.70
C VAL A 48 10.55 31.04 0.16
N ALA A 49 10.50 30.55 1.40
CA ALA A 49 11.57 30.60 2.40
C ALA A 49 12.56 29.44 2.24
N GLY A 50 12.11 28.32 1.67
CA GLY A 50 12.96 27.15 1.42
C GLY A 50 12.34 26.21 0.39
N LEU A 51 13.20 25.51 -0.35
CA LEU A 51 12.80 24.51 -1.34
C LEU A 51 13.67 23.26 -1.16
N LEU A 52 13.01 22.13 -1.00
CA LEU A 52 13.63 20.80 -1.01
C LEU A 52 13.00 20.01 -2.16
N TRP A 53 13.80 19.35 -3.00
CA TRP A 53 13.27 18.59 -4.13
C TRP A 53 14.18 17.41 -4.51
N ASP A 54 13.60 16.39 -5.14
CA ASP A 54 14.35 15.19 -5.56
C ASP A 54 15.41 15.53 -6.64
N GLY A 55 16.68 15.23 -6.34
CA GLY A 55 17.82 15.46 -7.23
C GLY A 55 18.71 16.67 -6.91
N GLY A 56 18.36 17.51 -5.93
CA GLY A 56 19.19 18.59 -5.40
C GLY A 56 19.30 18.50 -3.89
N GLY A 57 20.50 18.46 -3.33
CA GLY A 57 20.70 18.44 -1.88
C GLY A 57 19.96 19.57 -1.17
N ALA A 58 19.53 19.32 0.08
CA ALA A 58 18.88 20.33 0.92
C ALA A 58 19.74 21.60 0.99
N SER A 59 19.20 22.71 0.50
CA SER A 59 19.90 23.99 0.46
C SER A 59 19.46 24.81 1.65
N GLY A 60 20.33 24.92 2.67
CA GLY A 60 20.09 25.78 3.82
C GLY A 60 20.30 27.26 3.49
N PRO A 61 19.99 28.17 4.43
CA PRO A 61 20.16 29.62 4.24
C PRO A 61 21.60 30.05 3.91
N ASP A 62 22.62 29.26 4.30
CA ASP A 62 24.04 29.67 4.25
C ASP A 62 25.01 28.70 3.54
N GLY A 63 24.57 27.83 2.61
CA GLY A 63 25.49 26.84 2.01
C GLY A 63 25.17 26.41 0.58
N ALA A 64 25.92 26.95 -0.37
CA ALA A 64 26.03 26.51 -1.77
C ALA A 64 26.25 24.97 -1.88
N GLN A 65 25.77 24.22 -2.88
CA GLN A 65 25.20 24.55 -4.19
C GLN A 65 23.77 23.98 -4.31
N ALA A 66 22.76 24.82 -4.03
CA ALA A 66 21.61 24.84 -4.91
C ALA A 66 22.12 25.36 -6.26
N ARG A 67 21.65 24.84 -7.40
CA ARG A 67 21.36 25.80 -8.46
C ARG A 67 20.19 26.59 -7.89
N PRO A 68 20.34 27.88 -7.53
CA PRO A 68 19.16 28.70 -7.44
C PRO A 68 18.53 28.52 -8.83
N LEU A 69 17.36 27.88 -8.91
CA LEU A 69 16.50 28.27 -10.01
C LEU A 69 16.47 29.79 -9.89
N GLU A 70 16.64 30.49 -11.00
CA GLU A 70 16.36 31.92 -11.09
C GLU A 70 14.86 32.21 -10.84
N LEU A 71 14.18 31.44 -9.99
CA LEU A 71 13.08 31.85 -9.12
C LEU A 71 13.47 33.03 -8.23
N ALA A 72 14.73 33.48 -8.23
CA ALA A 72 15.15 34.81 -7.78
C ALA A 72 14.59 35.97 -8.64
N ALA A 73 14.04 35.71 -9.83
CA ALA A 73 13.13 36.65 -10.50
C ALA A 73 11.67 36.53 -10.01
N ALA A 74 11.37 35.51 -9.20
CA ALA A 74 10.06 35.16 -8.68
C ALA A 74 9.98 35.38 -7.15
N GLY A 75 10.16 36.63 -6.72
CA GLY A 75 9.33 37.18 -5.62
C GLY A 75 7.82 37.20 -5.95
N ALA A 76 7.37 36.25 -6.78
CA ALA A 76 6.14 36.23 -7.54
C ALA A 76 5.64 34.79 -7.79
N LEU A 77 6.17 33.78 -7.08
CA LEU A 77 5.40 32.54 -6.91
C LEU A 77 4.27 32.82 -5.91
N TYR A 78 3.37 33.70 -6.33
CA TYR A 78 2.12 33.95 -5.67
C TYR A 78 1.33 32.65 -5.78
N ILE A 79 1.09 32.01 -4.65
CA ILE A 79 0.15 30.89 -4.56
C ILE A 79 -1.18 31.53 -4.13
N PRO A 80 -2.02 32.03 -5.05
CA PRO A 80 -3.34 32.57 -4.70
C PRO A 80 -4.11 31.49 -3.94
N ASP A 81 -4.41 31.80 -2.68
CA ASP A 81 -5.28 31.04 -1.79
C ASP A 81 -4.96 29.52 -1.66
N GLY A 82 -3.75 29.09 -2.05
CA GLY A 82 -3.36 27.67 -1.99
C GLY A 82 -4.16 26.73 -2.90
N GLY A 83 -4.76 27.26 -3.97
CA GLY A 83 -5.58 26.46 -4.89
C GLY A 83 -4.79 25.40 -5.67
N ASP A 84 -5.42 24.25 -5.94
CA ASP A 84 -4.82 23.12 -6.67
C ASP A 84 -4.25 23.53 -8.05
N ALA A 85 -4.91 24.45 -8.76
CA ALA A 85 -4.45 24.94 -10.05
C ALA A 85 -3.11 25.72 -9.97
N ALA A 86 -2.93 26.51 -8.91
CA ALA A 86 -1.68 27.24 -8.71
C ALA A 86 -0.54 26.26 -8.42
N LEU A 87 -0.78 25.27 -7.55
CA LEU A 87 0.21 24.24 -7.24
C LEU A 87 0.54 23.33 -8.43
N ALA A 88 -0.42 23.07 -9.32
CA ALA A 88 -0.19 22.38 -10.58
C ALA A 88 0.75 23.17 -11.51
N GLU A 89 0.59 24.50 -11.54
CA GLU A 89 1.50 25.38 -12.27
C GLU A 89 2.91 25.38 -11.66
N VAL A 90 3.03 25.46 -10.34
CA VAL A 90 4.33 25.30 -9.63
C VAL A 90 4.97 23.95 -9.97
N ALA A 91 4.19 22.86 -9.94
CA ALA A 91 4.69 21.53 -10.25
C ALA A 91 5.25 21.47 -11.69
N ARG A 92 4.51 22.03 -12.65
CA ARG A 92 4.90 22.14 -14.06
C ARG A 92 6.17 22.99 -14.25
N GLU A 93 6.28 24.12 -13.57
CA GLU A 93 7.44 25.02 -13.64
C GLU A 93 8.71 24.38 -13.07
N LEU A 94 8.59 23.70 -11.93
CA LEU A 94 9.69 22.96 -11.32
C LEU A 94 9.99 21.65 -12.08
N GLY A 95 9.12 21.24 -13.00
CA GLY A 95 9.22 19.95 -13.69
C GLY A 95 9.19 18.80 -12.68
N VAL A 96 8.33 18.92 -11.67
CA VAL A 96 8.07 17.93 -10.63
C VAL A 96 6.63 17.43 -10.75
N ASP A 97 6.38 16.21 -10.30
CA ASP A 97 5.08 15.57 -10.41
C ASP A 97 4.23 15.79 -9.15
N ALA A 98 4.88 16.16 -8.03
CA ALA A 98 4.22 16.46 -6.78
C ALA A 98 4.84 17.67 -6.08
N VAL A 99 3.99 18.48 -5.46
CA VAL A 99 4.38 19.64 -4.67
C VAL A 99 3.67 19.60 -3.33
N VAL A 100 4.40 19.76 -2.24
CA VAL A 100 3.85 20.00 -0.90
C VAL A 100 4.32 21.37 -0.45
N VAL A 101 3.39 22.20 0.00
CA VAL A 101 3.69 23.53 0.53
C VAL A 101 3.36 23.55 2.02
N VAL A 102 4.31 24.04 2.83
CA VAL A 102 4.15 24.22 4.27
C VAL A 102 4.44 25.69 4.61
N ASP A 103 3.42 26.38 5.09
CA ASP A 103 3.57 27.70 5.68
C ASP A 103 4.43 27.59 6.96
N SER A 104 5.47 28.41 7.07
CA SER A 104 6.40 28.38 8.20
C SER A 104 5.72 28.73 9.52
N GLY A 105 4.70 29.58 9.50
CA GLY A 105 3.83 29.88 10.64
C GLY A 105 3.01 28.67 11.07
N CYS A 106 2.82 27.69 10.19
CA CYS A 106 2.20 26.40 10.51
C CYS A 106 3.19 25.32 10.95
N ALA A 107 4.49 25.49 10.74
CA ALA A 107 5.48 24.45 11.06
C ALA A 107 5.54 24.14 12.57
N ALA A 108 5.69 25.15 13.43
CA ALA A 108 5.75 24.94 14.88
C ALA A 108 4.43 24.38 15.45
N PRO A 109 3.25 24.94 15.11
CA PRO A 109 1.98 24.35 15.54
C PRO A 109 1.74 22.94 15.01
N LEU A 110 2.21 22.61 13.80
CA LEU A 110 2.14 21.24 13.25
C LEU A 110 3.03 20.29 14.05
N TYR A 111 4.25 20.71 14.38
CA TYR A 111 5.17 19.93 15.21
C TYR A 111 4.59 19.69 16.61
N ASP A 112 4.08 20.72 17.28
CA ASP A 112 3.51 20.60 18.63
C ASP A 112 2.34 19.62 18.66
N GLU A 113 1.52 19.63 17.61
CA GLU A 113 0.38 18.74 17.44
C GLU A 113 0.81 17.28 17.24
N ILE A 114 1.82 17.04 16.40
CA ILE A 114 2.41 15.71 16.19
C ILE A 114 3.05 15.22 17.50
N ALA A 115 3.86 16.06 18.16
CA ALA A 115 4.58 15.72 19.39
C ALA A 115 3.61 15.42 20.55
N THR A 116 2.49 16.14 20.63
CA THR A 116 1.45 15.90 21.66
C THR A 116 0.70 14.58 21.42
N GLY A 117 0.48 14.21 20.15
CA GLY A 117 -0.20 12.96 19.79
C GLY A 117 0.68 11.72 19.92
N MET A 118 1.96 11.84 19.56
CA MET A 118 2.91 10.73 19.54
C MET A 118 3.28 10.24 20.94
N ARG A 119 3.32 8.91 21.09
CA ARG A 119 3.82 8.24 22.30
C ARG A 119 5.15 7.55 22.02
N THR A 120 5.99 7.41 23.04
CA THR A 120 7.29 6.71 22.93
C THR A 120 7.17 5.25 22.47
N ARG A 121 6.00 4.63 22.66
CA ARG A 121 5.72 3.25 22.25
C ARG A 121 4.97 3.13 20.93
N ASP A 122 4.67 4.25 20.27
CA ASP A 122 4.00 4.22 18.98
C ASP A 122 4.96 3.63 17.94
N ASP A 123 4.48 2.64 17.18
CA ASP A 123 5.21 2.12 16.04
C ASP A 123 5.23 3.15 14.89
N ILE A 124 6.06 2.91 13.87
CA ILE A 124 6.19 3.83 12.74
C ILE A 124 4.87 4.08 12.00
N VAL A 125 3.92 3.14 12.05
CA VAL A 125 2.59 3.30 11.45
C VAL A 125 1.77 4.28 12.28
N ALA A 126 1.72 4.11 13.60
CA ALA A 126 1.06 5.04 14.50
C ALA A 126 1.66 6.46 14.38
N GLN A 127 2.98 6.58 14.34
CA GLN A 127 3.67 7.86 14.14
C GLN A 127 3.31 8.50 12.78
N GLY A 128 3.35 7.72 11.70
CA GLY A 128 2.97 8.18 10.37
C GLY A 128 1.50 8.63 10.29
N LEU A 129 0.59 7.94 10.99
CA LEU A 129 -0.81 8.35 11.09
C LEU A 129 -0.99 9.66 11.86
N TRP A 130 -0.22 9.89 12.93
CA TRP A 130 -0.23 11.18 13.63
C TRP A 130 0.23 12.32 12.73
N CYS A 131 1.33 12.12 12.00
CA CYS A 131 1.82 13.09 11.02
C CYS A 131 0.76 13.38 9.94
N LEU A 132 0.18 12.32 9.35
CA LEU A 132 -0.86 12.45 8.33
C LEU A 132 -2.07 13.22 8.86
N GLN A 133 -2.57 12.87 10.05
CA GLN A 133 -3.73 13.53 10.64
C GLN A 133 -3.46 15.02 10.94
N ALA A 134 -2.27 15.34 11.43
CA ALA A 134 -1.88 16.72 11.70
C ALA A 134 -1.80 17.53 10.39
N CYS A 135 -1.17 16.99 9.36
CA CYS A 135 -1.15 17.60 8.02
C CYS A 135 -2.56 17.76 7.45
N LYS A 136 -3.43 16.74 7.58
CA LYS A 136 -4.82 16.78 7.11
C LYS A 136 -5.65 17.86 7.80
N ARG A 137 -5.48 18.10 9.10
CA ARG A 137 -6.21 19.16 9.82
C ARG A 137 -5.80 20.57 9.36
N ARG A 138 -4.64 20.68 8.72
CA ARG A 138 -4.09 21.90 8.13
C ARG A 138 -4.14 21.92 6.61
N ASP A 139 -4.77 20.95 5.97
CA ASP A 139 -4.98 20.92 4.54
C ASP A 139 -5.81 22.15 4.12
N GLY A 140 -5.29 22.95 3.20
CA GLY A 140 -5.87 24.25 2.83
C GLY A 140 -5.59 25.38 3.83
N ARG A 141 -4.89 25.12 4.94
CA ARG A 141 -4.66 26.06 6.07
C ARG A 141 -3.20 26.00 6.53
N GLY A 142 -2.30 26.38 5.63
CA GLY A 142 -0.86 26.35 5.88
C GLY A 142 -0.17 25.05 5.48
N VAL A 143 -0.93 24.04 5.06
CA VAL A 143 -0.39 22.88 4.34
C VAL A 143 -1.22 22.69 3.07
N TRP A 144 -0.55 22.54 1.94
CA TRP A 144 -1.20 22.26 0.67
C TRP A 144 -0.41 21.20 -0.11
N SER A 145 -1.09 20.47 -0.99
CA SER A 145 -0.45 19.46 -1.83
C SER A 145 -1.04 19.44 -3.23
N HIS A 146 -0.20 19.23 -4.24
CA HIS A 146 -0.58 18.88 -5.59
C HIS A 146 0.13 17.59 -6.03
N PRO A 147 -0.58 16.57 -6.54
CA PRO A 147 -2.05 16.42 -6.46
C PRO A 147 -2.55 16.54 -5.01
N PRO A 148 -3.86 16.72 -4.74
CA PRO A 148 -4.41 16.95 -3.40
C PRO A 148 -4.40 15.67 -2.53
N MET A 149 -3.22 15.11 -2.30
CA MET A 149 -2.98 13.82 -1.66
C MET A 149 -3.50 13.77 -0.22
N LEU A 150 -3.43 14.89 0.50
CA LEU A 150 -3.94 14.99 1.87
C LEU A 150 -5.47 14.88 1.89
N GLY A 151 -6.17 15.47 0.92
CA GLY A 151 -7.62 15.37 0.77
C GLY A 151 -8.08 13.94 0.51
N LEU A 152 -7.31 13.18 -0.28
CA LEU A 152 -7.64 11.81 -0.69
C LEU A 152 -7.53 10.77 0.43
N ALA A 153 -6.59 10.93 1.37
CA ALA A 153 -6.41 9.97 2.44
C ALA A 153 -7.57 10.04 3.45
N PRO A 154 -8.32 8.97 3.76
CA PRO A 154 -9.40 9.06 4.75
C PRO A 154 -8.84 9.36 6.16
N PRO A 155 -9.67 9.77 7.12
CA PRO A 155 -9.24 9.88 8.52
C PRO A 155 -8.91 8.49 9.06
N LEU A 156 -7.63 8.14 9.02
CA LEU A 156 -7.11 6.84 9.46
C LEU A 156 -6.80 6.88 10.96
N GLY A 157 -7.55 6.12 11.76
CA GLY A 157 -7.23 5.86 13.16
C GLY A 157 -6.36 4.61 13.33
N TYR A 158 -5.35 4.68 14.20
CA TYR A 158 -4.46 3.54 14.44
C TYR A 158 -5.20 2.30 14.97
N GLU A 159 -6.07 2.47 15.97
CA GLU A 159 -6.74 1.33 16.61
C GLU A 159 -7.73 0.60 15.66
N PRO A 160 -8.59 1.29 14.87
CA PRO A 160 -9.34 0.66 13.79
C PRO A 160 -8.49 -0.08 12.77
N LEU A 161 -7.37 0.52 12.37
CA LEU A 161 -6.46 -0.05 11.38
C LEU A 161 -5.79 -1.31 11.93
N GLN A 162 -5.26 -1.27 13.15
CA GLN A 162 -4.66 -2.40 13.84
C GLN A 162 -5.67 -3.54 14.05
N ARG A 163 -6.90 -3.25 14.50
CA ARG A 163 -7.96 -4.26 14.65
C ARG A 163 -8.32 -4.91 13.32
N SER A 164 -8.36 -4.13 12.24
CA SER A 164 -8.63 -4.66 10.90
C SER A 164 -7.47 -5.54 10.44
N PHE A 165 -6.24 -5.07 10.61
CA PHE A 165 -5.03 -5.84 10.31
C PHE A 165 -4.99 -7.17 11.07
N ASP A 166 -5.30 -7.17 12.37
CA ASP A 166 -5.34 -8.38 13.21
C ASP A 166 -6.39 -9.39 12.75
N LEU A 167 -7.52 -8.90 12.23
CA LEU A 167 -8.58 -9.75 11.69
C LEU A 167 -8.23 -10.30 10.30
N LEU A 168 -7.58 -9.49 9.46
CA LEU A 168 -7.16 -9.90 8.12
C LEU A 168 -6.00 -10.90 8.17
N MET A 169 -5.14 -10.78 9.18
CA MET A 169 -3.91 -11.53 9.31
C MET A 169 -3.71 -11.99 10.76
N PRO A 170 -4.05 -13.24 11.09
CA PRO A 170 -3.90 -13.79 12.44
C PRO A 170 -2.46 -13.73 12.93
N ASP A 171 -2.29 -13.72 14.24
CA ASP A 171 -0.95 -13.81 14.83
C ASP A 171 -0.28 -15.16 14.53
N ARG A 172 1.05 -15.20 14.52
CA ARG A 172 1.87 -16.37 14.16
C ARG A 172 1.61 -16.88 12.74
N SER A 173 1.36 -15.96 11.83
CA SER A 173 1.17 -16.24 10.40
C SER A 173 2.12 -15.42 9.54
N SER A 174 2.18 -15.74 8.25
CA SER A 174 2.93 -14.97 7.27
C SER A 174 2.05 -14.37 6.17
N PHE A 175 2.48 -13.22 5.68
CA PHE A 175 2.01 -12.55 4.47
C PHE A 175 3.03 -12.80 3.37
N VAL A 176 2.58 -13.28 2.22
CA VAL A 176 3.46 -13.60 1.09
C VAL A 176 2.96 -12.90 -0.16
N VAL A 177 3.81 -12.15 -0.86
CA VAL A 177 3.47 -11.62 -2.17
C VAL A 177 4.63 -11.79 -3.12
N TYR A 178 4.32 -12.31 -4.30
CA TYR A 178 5.27 -12.51 -5.39
C TYR A 178 4.70 -11.91 -6.67
N VAL A 179 5.51 -11.05 -7.28
CA VAL A 179 5.27 -10.50 -8.61
C VAL A 179 6.36 -11.04 -9.52
N TYR A 180 5.96 -11.68 -10.61
CA TYR A 180 6.86 -12.24 -11.61
C TYR A 180 7.00 -11.31 -12.80
N GLU A 181 8.14 -11.39 -13.49
CA GLU A 181 8.29 -10.76 -14.79
C GLU A 181 7.27 -11.31 -15.80
N ASP A 182 6.93 -10.48 -16.79
CA ASP A 182 5.89 -10.79 -17.76
C ASP A 182 6.27 -11.96 -18.69
N ASP A 183 7.57 -12.10 -18.97
CA ASP A 183 8.17 -13.20 -19.72
C ASP A 183 8.52 -14.42 -18.82
N ALA A 184 8.21 -14.33 -17.52
CA ALA A 184 8.52 -15.33 -16.51
C ALA A 184 10.02 -15.66 -16.41
N SER A 185 10.91 -14.71 -16.75
CA SER A 185 12.35 -14.91 -16.65
C SER A 185 12.84 -14.95 -15.20
N ASP A 186 12.22 -14.15 -14.33
CA ASP A 186 12.65 -13.95 -12.94
C ASP A 186 11.51 -13.53 -12.01
N VAL A 187 11.80 -13.51 -10.70
CA VAL A 187 10.93 -12.89 -9.68
C VAL A 187 11.17 -11.38 -9.70
N TYR A 188 10.22 -10.62 -10.23
CA TYR A 188 10.32 -9.16 -10.30
C TYR A 188 10.30 -8.53 -8.90
N ALA A 189 9.37 -8.91 -8.04
CA ALA A 189 9.31 -8.42 -6.67
C ALA A 189 8.78 -9.50 -5.74
N SER A 190 9.25 -9.54 -4.49
CA SER A 190 8.72 -10.46 -3.50
C SER A 190 8.79 -9.87 -2.11
N LEU A 191 7.88 -10.29 -1.25
CA LEU A 191 7.77 -9.89 0.13
C LEU A 191 7.25 -11.07 0.93
N ILE A 192 7.98 -11.47 1.97
CA ILE A 192 7.53 -12.42 2.97
C ILE A 192 7.63 -11.71 4.31
N ALA A 193 6.51 -11.56 5.01
CA ALA A 193 6.47 -10.88 6.29
C ALA A 193 5.80 -11.78 7.33
N ARG A 194 6.45 -11.99 8.48
CA ARG A 194 5.91 -12.78 9.58
C ARG A 194 5.29 -11.86 10.62
N LYS A 195 4.12 -12.24 11.10
CA LYS A 195 3.44 -11.55 12.20
C LYS A 195 3.50 -12.36 13.48
N SER A 196 3.90 -11.70 14.56
CA SER A 196 3.92 -12.21 15.92
C SER A 196 3.61 -11.08 16.89
N GLY A 197 2.88 -11.35 17.98
CA GLY A 197 2.56 -10.32 18.97
C GLY A 197 1.73 -9.14 18.43
N GLY A 198 0.95 -9.34 17.37
CA GLY A 198 0.10 -8.28 16.78
C GLY A 198 0.80 -7.40 15.74
N HIS A 199 2.07 -7.66 15.40
CA HIS A 199 2.85 -6.84 14.48
C HIS A 199 3.74 -7.69 13.59
N PHE A 200 4.22 -7.13 12.48
CA PHE A 200 5.28 -7.77 11.72
C PHE A 200 6.60 -7.66 12.50
N ASP A 201 7.18 -8.80 12.82
CA ASP A 201 8.45 -8.91 13.56
C ASP A 201 9.62 -9.32 12.64
N LEU A 202 9.31 -9.81 11.43
CA LEU A 202 10.31 -10.18 10.42
C LEU A 202 9.80 -9.85 9.02
N ILE A 203 10.69 -9.29 8.20
CA ILE A 203 10.50 -9.10 6.76
C ILE A 203 11.70 -9.69 6.02
N THR A 204 11.42 -10.42 4.94
CA THR A 204 12.41 -10.99 4.02
C THR A 204 11.90 -10.95 2.58
N THR A 205 12.79 -11.28 1.62
CA THR A 205 12.47 -11.39 0.19
C THR A 205 12.68 -12.82 -0.29
N HIS A 206 12.68 -13.04 -1.60
CA HIS A 206 12.94 -14.37 -2.17
C HIS A 206 14.36 -14.86 -1.84
N LEU A 207 15.31 -13.94 -1.63
CA LEU A 207 16.67 -14.24 -1.19
C LEU A 207 16.68 -15.10 0.10
N GLY A 208 15.69 -14.92 0.98
CA GLY A 208 15.54 -15.75 2.18
C GLY A 208 15.17 -17.22 1.92
N LEU A 209 14.85 -17.59 0.69
CA LEU A 209 14.51 -18.96 0.26
C LEU A 209 15.43 -19.49 -0.86
N GLU A 210 16.36 -18.67 -1.34
CA GLU A 210 17.14 -18.94 -2.56
C GLU A 210 18.08 -20.15 -2.42
N ASP A 211 18.50 -20.44 -1.19
CA ASP A 211 19.27 -21.65 -0.85
C ASP A 211 18.54 -22.97 -1.17
N THR A 212 17.21 -22.94 -1.25
CA THR A 212 16.36 -24.13 -1.39
C THR A 212 15.51 -24.10 -2.66
N LEU A 213 15.16 -22.90 -3.14
CA LEU A 213 14.28 -22.68 -4.27
C LEU A 213 14.81 -21.56 -5.15
N ASP A 214 15.38 -21.91 -6.29
CA ASP A 214 15.86 -20.96 -7.29
C ASP A 214 14.72 -20.09 -7.85
N GLY A 215 14.90 -18.77 -7.82
CA GLY A 215 13.87 -17.79 -8.19
C GLY A 215 13.49 -17.84 -9.66
N ARG A 216 14.45 -18.07 -10.55
CA ARG A 216 14.20 -18.15 -12.00
C ARG A 216 13.45 -19.41 -12.37
N ALA A 217 13.79 -20.54 -11.75
CA ALA A 217 13.08 -21.80 -11.91
C ALA A 217 11.64 -21.67 -11.40
N LEU A 218 11.45 -21.03 -10.24
CA LEU A 218 10.13 -20.72 -9.71
C LEU A 218 9.34 -19.82 -10.66
N ALA A 219 9.94 -18.75 -11.20
CA ALA A 219 9.28 -17.79 -12.08
C ALA A 219 8.70 -18.46 -13.33
N ARG A 220 9.47 -19.32 -14.01
CA ARG A 220 9.03 -20.02 -15.24
C ARG A 220 7.76 -20.86 -15.06
N HIS A 221 7.54 -21.38 -13.86
CA HIS A 221 6.47 -22.33 -13.56
C HIS A 221 5.66 -21.94 -12.33
N TRP A 222 5.59 -20.64 -12.04
CA TRP A 222 5.05 -20.13 -10.78
C TRP A 222 3.64 -20.63 -10.47
N GLN A 223 2.78 -20.72 -11.49
CA GLN A 223 1.40 -21.20 -11.33
C GLN A 223 1.31 -22.66 -10.85
N ARG A 224 2.32 -23.48 -11.16
CA ARG A 224 2.40 -24.89 -10.74
C ARG A 224 3.18 -25.00 -9.42
N ASP A 225 4.22 -24.19 -9.26
CA ASP A 225 5.24 -24.40 -8.23
C ASP A 225 5.03 -23.51 -6.99
N TYR A 226 4.05 -22.59 -6.98
CA TYR A 226 3.75 -21.74 -5.81
C TYR A 226 3.44 -22.55 -4.54
N GLY A 227 2.85 -23.75 -4.65
CA GLY A 227 2.57 -24.62 -3.50
C GLY A 227 3.84 -25.08 -2.77
N ARG A 228 4.93 -25.32 -3.52
CA ARG A 228 6.25 -25.65 -2.94
C ARG A 228 6.82 -24.45 -2.17
N LEU A 229 6.66 -23.24 -2.70
CA LEU A 229 7.04 -22.01 -2.02
C LEU A 229 6.26 -21.83 -0.71
N LEU A 230 4.94 -22.02 -0.72
CA LEU A 230 4.12 -21.89 0.48
C LEU A 230 4.50 -22.91 1.57
N ALA A 231 4.85 -24.13 1.16
CA ALA A 231 5.35 -25.16 2.08
C ALA A 231 6.67 -24.72 2.73
N LEU A 232 7.60 -24.17 1.94
CA LEU A 232 8.87 -23.67 2.43
C LEU A 232 8.72 -22.46 3.36
N VAL A 233 7.85 -21.51 3.02
CA VAL A 233 7.53 -20.36 3.90
C VAL A 233 6.94 -20.83 5.23
N ARG A 234 6.05 -21.84 5.21
CA ARG A 234 5.48 -22.43 6.41
C ARG A 234 6.55 -23.04 7.30
N GLU A 235 7.50 -23.75 6.72
CA GLU A 235 8.59 -24.42 7.43
C GLU A 235 9.57 -23.42 8.04
N ARG A 236 10.01 -22.41 7.28
CA ARG A 236 11.07 -21.48 7.68
C ARG A 236 10.58 -20.30 8.54
N TYR A 237 9.36 -19.82 8.33
CA TYR A 237 8.87 -18.58 8.93
C TYR A 237 7.60 -18.76 9.74
N ALA A 238 6.47 -18.99 9.06
CA ALA A 238 5.15 -19.18 9.66
C ALA A 238 4.15 -19.61 8.57
N PRO A 239 3.05 -20.31 8.93
CA PRO A 239 1.99 -20.63 7.98
C PRO A 239 1.44 -19.38 7.28
N PRO A 240 1.38 -19.35 5.93
CA PRO A 240 0.79 -18.24 5.21
C PRO A 240 -0.69 -18.08 5.56
N SER A 241 -1.10 -16.87 5.94
CA SER A 241 -2.52 -16.50 6.14
C SER A 241 -3.13 -15.90 4.88
N ILE A 242 -2.28 -15.31 4.04
CA ILE A 242 -2.60 -14.88 2.69
C ILE A 242 -1.30 -14.93 1.88
N ALA A 243 -1.38 -15.48 0.68
CA ALA A 243 -0.34 -15.31 -0.32
C ALA A 243 -0.92 -14.86 -1.64
N VAL A 244 -0.24 -13.95 -2.34
CA VAL A 244 -0.67 -13.44 -3.64
C VAL A 244 0.46 -13.62 -4.65
N PHE A 245 0.14 -14.22 -5.78
CA PHE A 245 1.07 -14.49 -6.87
C PHE A 245 0.47 -13.96 -8.17
N LEU A 246 1.21 -13.13 -8.90
CA LEU A 246 0.77 -12.57 -10.17
C LEU A 246 1.95 -12.09 -11.01
N GLN A 247 1.72 -11.78 -12.28
CA GLN A 247 2.69 -11.11 -13.13
C GLN A 247 2.60 -9.59 -13.02
N ARG A 248 3.68 -8.90 -13.35
CA ARG A 248 3.79 -7.44 -13.32
C ARG A 248 2.69 -6.74 -14.14
N GLN A 249 2.47 -7.15 -15.38
CA GLN A 249 1.41 -6.59 -16.23
C GLN A 249 0.01 -6.87 -15.67
N THR A 250 -0.19 -8.02 -15.02
CA THR A 250 -1.45 -8.34 -14.33
C THR A 250 -1.70 -7.39 -13.19
N PHE A 251 -0.68 -7.07 -12.38
CA PHE A 251 -0.78 -6.06 -11.33
C PHE A 251 -1.19 -4.70 -11.92
N LEU A 252 -0.55 -4.27 -13.02
CA LEU A 252 -0.87 -3.00 -13.67
C LEU A 252 -2.30 -2.96 -14.22
N ARG A 253 -2.78 -4.05 -14.83
CA ARG A 253 -4.17 -4.15 -15.28
C ARG A 253 -5.13 -4.02 -14.10
N ILE A 254 -4.84 -4.65 -12.96
CA ILE A 254 -5.68 -4.55 -11.75
C ILE A 254 -5.69 -3.12 -11.20
N ALA A 255 -4.51 -2.49 -11.15
CA ALA A 255 -4.33 -1.14 -10.62
C ALA A 255 -5.03 -0.07 -11.47
N THR A 256 -4.97 -0.20 -12.79
CA THR A 256 -5.48 0.81 -13.73
C THR A 256 -6.87 0.48 -14.29
N GLY A 257 -7.26 -0.79 -14.24
CA GLY A 257 -8.48 -1.31 -14.86
C GLY A 257 -9.77 -0.96 -14.12
N PRO A 258 -10.92 -1.47 -14.60
CA PRO A 258 -12.22 -1.29 -13.96
C PRO A 258 -12.29 -1.98 -12.59
N SER A 259 -13.28 -1.62 -11.76
CA SER A 259 -13.40 -2.10 -10.37
C SER A 259 -13.47 -3.63 -10.27
N ASP A 260 -14.01 -4.30 -11.29
CA ASP A 260 -14.11 -5.76 -11.39
C ASP A 260 -12.87 -6.45 -11.99
N GLN A 261 -11.84 -5.71 -12.40
CA GLN A 261 -10.65 -6.29 -13.07
C GLN A 261 -9.94 -7.34 -12.21
N PHE A 262 -9.82 -7.11 -10.89
CA PHE A 262 -9.24 -8.10 -9.98
C PHE A 262 -9.97 -9.45 -10.06
N ALA A 263 -11.31 -9.43 -10.03
CA ALA A 263 -12.11 -10.63 -10.13
C ALA A 263 -11.94 -11.32 -11.50
N ARG A 264 -11.78 -10.55 -12.59
CA ARG A 264 -11.51 -11.10 -13.92
C ARG A 264 -10.16 -11.81 -13.98
N GLU A 265 -9.10 -11.18 -13.49
CA GLU A 265 -7.74 -11.77 -13.50
C GLU A 265 -7.65 -12.98 -12.58
N LEU A 266 -8.34 -12.95 -11.44
CA LEU A 266 -8.46 -14.08 -10.51
C LEU A 266 -9.20 -15.26 -11.18
N ASN A 267 -10.32 -15.00 -11.87
CA ASN A 267 -11.06 -16.02 -12.62
C ASN A 267 -10.25 -16.60 -13.80
N ALA A 268 -9.41 -15.78 -14.44
CA ALA A 268 -8.51 -16.18 -15.51
C ALA A 268 -7.24 -16.91 -15.01
N LYS A 269 -7.04 -17.02 -13.69
CA LYS A 269 -5.83 -17.57 -13.04
C LYS A 269 -4.54 -16.82 -13.38
N HIS A 270 -4.65 -15.55 -13.77
CA HIS A 270 -3.50 -14.66 -13.88
C HIS A 270 -3.06 -14.13 -12.50
N VAL A 271 -3.92 -14.27 -11.50
CA VAL A 271 -3.63 -14.09 -10.07
C VAL A 271 -3.96 -15.38 -9.34
N ILE A 272 -3.07 -15.80 -8.44
CA ILE A 272 -3.33 -16.86 -7.47
C ILE A 272 -3.34 -16.22 -6.10
N VAL A 273 -4.39 -16.48 -5.31
CA VAL A 273 -4.45 -16.14 -3.89
C VAL A 273 -4.60 -17.43 -3.10
N ASP A 274 -3.60 -17.80 -2.30
CA ASP A 274 -3.61 -19.08 -1.57
C ASP A 274 -2.78 -19.04 -0.26
N PRO A 275 -3.36 -19.22 0.94
CA PRO A 275 -4.79 -19.40 1.16
C PRO A 275 -5.55 -18.10 0.85
N MET A 276 -6.75 -18.25 0.28
CA MET A 276 -7.66 -17.12 0.06
C MET A 276 -8.48 -16.88 1.34
N PRO A 277 -8.34 -15.73 2.00
CA PRO A 277 -9.08 -15.46 3.23
C PRO A 277 -10.59 -15.41 2.99
N ALA A 278 -11.38 -15.84 3.98
CA ALA A 278 -12.84 -15.86 3.88
C ALA A 278 -13.47 -14.46 3.67
N TRP A 279 -12.81 -13.40 4.14
CA TRP A 279 -13.28 -12.03 3.89
C TRP A 279 -13.11 -11.61 2.44
N MET A 280 -12.03 -12.07 1.76
CA MET A 280 -11.77 -11.74 0.36
C MET A 280 -12.81 -12.41 -0.55
N LEU A 281 -13.20 -13.63 -0.18
CA LEU A 281 -14.33 -14.34 -0.77
C LEU A 281 -15.65 -13.56 -0.65
N GLY A 282 -15.87 -12.85 0.47
CA GLY A 282 -17.02 -11.97 0.66
C GLY A 282 -17.00 -10.74 -0.26
N LEU A 283 -15.82 -10.14 -0.48
CA LEU A 283 -15.65 -8.95 -1.33
C LEU A 283 -15.83 -9.23 -2.83
N LEU A 284 -15.48 -10.44 -3.28
CA LEU A 284 -15.56 -10.82 -4.70
C LEU A 284 -17.02 -11.00 -5.21
N GLY A 285 -18.02 -10.83 -4.35
CA GLY A 285 -19.44 -10.94 -4.68
C GLY A 285 -19.90 -12.39 -4.88
N GLY A 286 -21.21 -12.62 -4.71
CA GLY A 286 -21.81 -13.96 -4.76
C GLY A 286 -21.62 -14.72 -6.09
N ALA A 287 -21.48 -14.01 -7.21
CA ALA A 287 -21.28 -14.62 -8.53
C ALA A 287 -19.88 -15.26 -8.68
N THR A 288 -18.83 -14.60 -8.19
CA THR A 288 -17.45 -15.12 -8.20
C THR A 288 -17.28 -16.25 -7.20
N MET A 289 -17.96 -16.16 -6.05
CA MET A 289 -18.08 -17.23 -5.06
C MET A 289 -18.65 -18.52 -5.64
N ALA A 290 -19.71 -18.45 -6.46
CA ALA A 290 -20.29 -19.61 -7.11
C ALA A 290 -19.32 -20.28 -8.10
N ALA A 291 -18.46 -19.50 -8.78
CA ALA A 291 -17.45 -20.01 -9.69
C ALA A 291 -16.27 -20.69 -8.96
N PHE A 292 -15.80 -20.11 -7.85
CA PHE A 292 -14.70 -20.65 -7.03
C PHE A 292 -15.13 -21.86 -6.20
N ALA A 293 -16.23 -21.75 -5.44
CA ALA A 293 -16.77 -22.86 -4.68
C ALA A 293 -17.24 -24.00 -5.59
N GLY A 294 -17.79 -23.68 -6.77
CA GLY A 294 -18.31 -24.67 -7.70
C GLY A 294 -17.28 -25.62 -8.33
N ARG A 295 -16.00 -25.23 -8.39
CA ARG A 295 -14.95 -26.03 -9.08
C ARG A 295 -13.99 -26.76 -8.15
N GLY A 296 -13.59 -26.15 -7.02
CA GLY A 296 -12.80 -26.84 -5.99
C GLY A 296 -13.65 -27.80 -5.14
N ALA A 297 -14.87 -27.38 -4.78
CA ALA A 297 -15.75 -28.21 -3.96
C ALA A 297 -16.35 -29.39 -4.73
N LYS A 298 -16.54 -29.33 -6.06
CA LYS A 298 -17.05 -30.49 -6.82
C LYS A 298 -16.06 -31.65 -6.92
N VAL A 299 -14.76 -31.38 -6.94
CA VAL A 299 -13.71 -32.40 -7.00
C VAL A 299 -13.45 -32.98 -5.61
N LEU A 300 -13.35 -32.15 -4.58
CA LEU A 300 -13.22 -32.59 -3.19
C LEU A 300 -14.50 -33.25 -2.64
N ALA A 301 -15.69 -32.73 -2.97
CA ALA A 301 -16.96 -33.34 -2.52
C ALA A 301 -17.29 -34.67 -3.20
N ARG A 302 -16.74 -34.95 -4.40
CA ARG A 302 -16.85 -36.26 -5.03
C ARG A 302 -15.97 -37.32 -4.36
N MET A 303 -14.94 -36.91 -3.63
CA MET A 303 -14.02 -37.80 -2.91
C MET A 303 -14.34 -37.94 -1.40
N LEU A 304 -15.27 -37.15 -0.87
CA LEU A 304 -15.65 -37.18 0.54
C LEU A 304 -16.92 -38.05 0.78
N PRO A 305 -16.93 -38.89 1.84
CA PRO A 305 -18.12 -39.62 2.28
C PRO A 305 -19.32 -38.69 2.51
N SER A 306 -20.55 -39.14 2.24
CA SER A 306 -21.78 -38.34 2.39
C SER A 306 -21.91 -37.57 3.72
N PRO A 307 -21.46 -38.10 4.88
CA PRO A 307 -21.49 -37.35 6.15
C PRO A 307 -20.54 -36.13 6.15
N ALA A 308 -19.35 -36.26 5.56
CA ALA A 308 -18.37 -35.18 5.46
C ALA A 308 -18.81 -34.09 4.46
N ARG A 309 -19.56 -34.47 3.41
CA ARG A 309 -20.23 -33.51 2.52
C ARG A 309 -21.25 -32.65 3.25
N GLN A 310 -22.11 -33.27 4.06
CA GLN A 310 -23.12 -32.55 4.85
C GLN A 310 -22.46 -31.61 5.88
N ALA A 311 -21.39 -32.06 6.55
CA ALA A 311 -20.60 -31.24 7.46
C ALA A 311 -19.92 -30.05 6.76
N ALA A 312 -19.36 -30.22 5.56
CA ALA A 312 -18.74 -29.15 4.78
C ALA A 312 -19.75 -28.12 4.26
N THR A 313 -20.92 -28.55 3.78
CA THR A 313 -22.03 -27.62 3.45
C THR A 313 -22.57 -26.92 4.69
N GLY A 314 -22.60 -27.61 5.84
CA GLY A 314 -22.93 -27.00 7.13
C GLY A 314 -21.92 -25.95 7.55
N LEU A 315 -20.61 -26.19 7.36
CA LEU A 315 -19.54 -25.23 7.63
C LEU A 315 -19.58 -24.03 6.68
N ALA A 316 -19.86 -24.23 5.40
CA ALA A 316 -20.00 -23.15 4.43
C ALA A 316 -21.27 -22.32 4.66
N ALA A 317 -22.39 -22.97 5.02
CA ALA A 317 -23.61 -22.28 5.43
C ALA A 317 -23.41 -21.53 6.74
N SER A 318 -22.78 -22.14 7.75
CA SER A 318 -22.42 -21.50 9.02
C SER A 318 -21.39 -20.39 8.84
N ALA A 319 -20.46 -20.46 7.87
CA ALA A 319 -19.54 -19.39 7.54
C ALA A 319 -20.24 -18.24 6.83
N LYS A 320 -21.19 -18.52 5.93
CA LYS A 320 -22.03 -17.52 5.25
C LYS A 320 -23.00 -16.85 6.22
N THR A 321 -23.60 -17.62 7.13
CA THR A 321 -24.46 -17.15 8.21
C THR A 321 -23.62 -16.39 9.24
N ALA A 322 -22.42 -16.84 9.61
CA ALA A 322 -21.50 -16.08 10.45
C ALA A 322 -21.02 -14.79 9.77
N LEU A 323 -20.72 -14.77 8.48
CA LEU A 323 -20.38 -13.53 7.75
C LEU A 323 -21.56 -12.55 7.66
N ARG A 324 -22.78 -13.06 7.53
CA ARG A 324 -24.01 -12.28 7.47
C ARG A 324 -24.48 -11.79 8.85
N ASP A 325 -24.37 -12.64 9.86
CA ASP A 325 -24.82 -12.39 11.24
C ASP A 325 -23.74 -11.69 12.08
N SER A 326 -22.45 -11.81 11.72
CA SER A 326 -21.38 -11.12 12.44
C SER A 326 -21.42 -9.61 12.28
N GLY A 327 -22.13 -9.06 11.27
CA GLY A 327 -22.17 -7.62 11.02
C GLY A 327 -20.77 -6.96 10.91
N THR A 328 -19.70 -7.76 10.81
CA THR A 328 -18.30 -7.32 10.89
C THR A 328 -17.64 -7.65 9.57
N HIS A 329 -18.06 -6.92 8.55
CA HIS A 329 -17.17 -6.65 7.43
C HIS A 329 -15.85 -6.11 8.02
N PRO A 330 -14.67 -6.70 7.73
CA PRO A 330 -13.39 -6.31 8.35
C PRO A 330 -13.18 -4.79 8.29
N PHE A 331 -13.63 -4.22 7.18
CA PHE A 331 -13.46 -2.83 6.83
C PHE A 331 -14.55 -1.92 7.38
N ALA A 332 -15.69 -2.45 7.89
CA ALA A 332 -16.72 -1.61 8.50
C ALA A 332 -16.21 -0.85 9.73
N ARG A 333 -15.15 -1.35 10.37
CA ARG A 333 -14.52 -0.70 11.52
C ARG A 333 -13.53 0.40 11.15
N LEU A 334 -13.08 0.47 9.90
CA LEU A 334 -12.06 1.43 9.46
C LEU A 334 -12.57 2.88 9.48
N GLY A 335 -13.88 3.10 9.51
CA GLY A 335 -14.47 4.44 9.40
C GLY A 335 -14.45 5.02 7.98
N PHE A 336 -13.99 4.24 6.99
CA PHE A 336 -14.04 4.55 5.57
C PHE A 336 -14.24 3.26 4.76
N ASP A 337 -14.67 3.41 3.50
CA ASP A 337 -14.75 2.30 2.55
C ASP A 337 -13.43 2.19 1.77
N PRO A 338 -12.61 1.14 1.99
CA PRO A 338 -11.35 0.98 1.29
C PRO A 338 -11.51 0.70 -0.20
N VAL A 339 -12.67 0.18 -0.64
CA VAL A 339 -12.95 -0.02 -2.07
C VAL A 339 -13.23 1.32 -2.73
N ALA A 340 -14.01 2.19 -2.08
CA ALA A 340 -14.23 3.56 -2.54
C ALA A 340 -12.91 4.34 -2.60
N LEU A 341 -12.12 4.32 -1.51
CA LEU A 341 -10.80 4.96 -1.48
C LEU A 341 -9.90 4.47 -2.61
N TRP A 342 -9.83 3.14 -2.81
CA TRP A 342 -9.04 2.59 -3.90
C TRP A 342 -9.52 3.10 -5.26
N ASN A 343 -10.83 3.12 -5.51
CA ASN A 343 -11.37 3.65 -6.77
C ASN A 343 -11.02 5.14 -6.97
N ASP A 344 -11.04 5.95 -5.91
CA ASP A 344 -10.61 7.36 -5.97
C ASP A 344 -9.12 7.46 -6.32
N LEU A 345 -8.28 6.64 -5.68
CA LEU A 345 -6.84 6.58 -5.94
C LEU A 345 -6.49 6.05 -7.34
N ARG A 346 -7.33 5.20 -7.95
CA ARG A 346 -7.08 4.67 -9.30
C ARG A 346 -7.01 5.75 -10.36
N HIS A 347 -7.67 6.89 -10.16
CA HIS A 347 -7.55 8.02 -11.08
C HIS A 347 -6.09 8.49 -11.21
N LEU A 348 -5.34 8.50 -10.10
CA LEU A 348 -3.91 8.83 -10.11
C LEU A 348 -3.07 7.80 -10.90
N TYR A 349 -3.51 6.54 -10.92
CA TYR A 349 -2.84 5.46 -11.65
C TYR A 349 -3.13 5.46 -13.16
N ARG A 350 -4.21 6.11 -13.60
CA ARG A 350 -4.60 6.13 -15.00
C ARG A 350 -3.82 7.16 -15.82
N GLY A 351 -3.30 8.21 -15.19
CA GLY A 351 -2.57 9.30 -15.86
C GLY A 351 -3.51 10.21 -16.61
#